data_AF-A0A5D3KKA4-F1
#
_entry.id   AF-A0A5D3KKA4-F1
#
_cell.length_a   1.000
_cell.length_b   1.000
_cell.length_c   1.000
_cell.angle_alpha   90.00
_cell.angle_beta   90.00
_cell.angle_gamma   90.00
#
_symmetry.space_group_name_H-M   'P 1'
#
loop_
_entity.id
_entity.type
_entity.pdbx_description
1 polymer ?
#
loop_
_entity_poly.entity_id
_entity_poly.type
_entity_poly.pdbx_seq_one_letter_code
_entity_poly.pdbx_strand_id
1 'polypeptide(L)'
;MSQPRDDRQDDLFCPSLEKIINLRHPLVRLAAEIDWDFLAGRFSSVCRLGPGQPPLPTRLVAGLFILKHMHNLSDEALCDRWVENPYFQYFCGEVVFRHDLPFDRSSLTRWRQRLGEEQIAALLQESLSVAHRTGAIETKDLERVVVDTTVQEKAIAHPSDARLMHRAIEKLVGLAKRESVELRQSYLRVARRAAIMVGRYTHAHQFKRARRELKFLRTRLGRIIRDIRRKIEGDPALEDRFGPLLDLAHRVRHQEQRQRGPKVYSLHAPEVECIGKGKARAPYEFGCKVSIATPATAPKGGQFVLHAKALHGNPYDGHTLGPVIADLEKLTGVAARRIHGDKGYRGHNYPDRFKVWISGQVRRVTKAIRREMRRRAAVEPVIGHLKDDHRMRRNHLKGRDGDRTNAVLAAAGYNFSLLRRWLTELLCGLLWILCRHLSQPHLA
;
A
#
# COMPACT_ATOMS: atom_id res chain seq x y z
N MET A 1 -20.51 11.30 26.86
CA MET A 1 -19.89 11.69 25.57
C MET A 1 -18.63 10.84 25.38
N SER A 2 -18.45 10.18 24.23
CA SER A 2 -17.36 9.20 24.02
C SER A 2 -16.26 9.74 23.10
N GLN A 3 -15.46 10.70 23.62
CA GLN A 3 -14.13 10.98 23.04
C GLN A 3 -13.27 9.69 23.04
N PRO A 4 -12.24 9.58 22.18
CA PRO A 4 -11.23 8.53 22.34
C PRO A 4 -10.69 8.57 23.76
N ARG A 5 -10.81 7.47 24.50
CA ARG A 5 -10.36 7.40 25.89
C ARG A 5 -8.84 7.38 25.90
N ASP A 6 -8.24 8.52 26.24
CA ASP A 6 -6.84 8.62 26.61
C ASP A 6 -6.71 8.57 28.13
N ASP A 7 -7.08 7.43 28.71
CA ASP A 7 -7.00 7.16 30.17
C ASP A 7 -5.55 6.90 30.63
N ARG A 8 -4.54 7.36 29.87
CA ARG A 8 -3.12 7.06 30.08
C ARG A 8 -2.50 8.09 31.03
N GLN A 9 -2.87 7.98 32.29
CA GLN A 9 -2.25 8.75 33.39
C GLN A 9 -0.96 8.07 33.88
N ASP A 10 -0.11 8.83 34.57
CA ASP A 10 0.98 8.25 35.35
C ASP A 10 0.40 7.34 36.44
N ASP A 11 0.79 6.08 36.43
CA ASP A 11 0.44 5.11 37.48
C ASP A 11 1.39 5.32 38.67
N LEU A 12 0.85 5.54 39.86
CA LEU A 12 1.61 5.73 41.11
C LEU A 12 2.52 4.54 41.46
N PHE A 13 2.20 3.35 40.97
CA PHE A 13 2.95 2.12 41.20
C PHE A 13 3.78 1.70 39.97
N CYS A 14 3.33 2.10 38.77
CA CYS A 14 3.98 1.95 37.47
C CYS A 14 5.18 2.90 37.22
N PRO A 15 6.48 2.51 37.08
CA PRO A 15 7.47 3.45 36.55
C PRO A 15 7.12 3.87 35.12
N SER A 16 6.99 5.19 34.90
CA SER A 16 6.75 5.79 33.59
C SER A 16 7.82 5.40 32.57
N LEU A 17 7.42 5.15 31.33
CA LEU A 17 8.27 4.73 30.22
C LEU A 17 9.42 5.70 29.98
N GLU A 18 9.25 7.00 30.20
CA GLU A 18 10.31 8.01 30.07
C GLU A 18 11.48 7.80 31.04
N LYS A 19 11.23 7.16 32.19
CA LYS A 19 12.26 6.80 33.18
C LYS A 19 12.98 5.48 32.84
N ILE A 20 12.42 4.69 31.92
CA ILE A 20 12.94 3.36 31.52
C ILE A 20 13.70 3.45 30.18
N ILE A 21 13.20 4.24 29.23
CA ILE A 21 13.72 4.28 27.86
C ILE A 21 14.80 5.34 27.68
N ASN A 22 15.73 5.12 26.75
CA ASN A 22 16.69 6.14 26.37
C ASN A 22 16.00 7.24 25.55
N LEU A 23 15.82 8.43 26.12
CA LEU A 23 15.20 9.58 25.45
C LEU A 23 15.98 10.07 24.20
N ARG A 24 17.28 9.75 24.10
CA ARG A 24 18.09 10.02 22.90
C ARG A 24 17.83 9.03 21.75
N HIS A 25 17.05 7.97 21.99
CA HIS A 25 16.75 6.96 20.98
C HIS A 25 16.02 7.58 19.78
N PRO A 26 16.41 7.27 18.52
CA PRO A 26 15.86 7.95 17.34
C PRO A 26 14.33 7.87 17.18
N LEU A 27 13.70 6.82 17.71
CA LEU A 27 12.23 6.69 17.69
C LEU A 27 11.54 7.62 18.71
N VAL A 28 12.17 7.88 19.86
CA VAL A 28 11.67 8.83 20.87
C VAL A 28 11.78 10.25 20.33
N ARG A 29 12.93 10.61 19.75
CA ARG A 29 13.10 11.89 19.05
C ARG A 29 12.08 12.07 17.92
N LEU A 30 11.87 11.04 17.10
CA LEU A 30 10.86 11.10 16.04
C LEU A 30 9.44 11.29 16.60
N ALA A 31 9.09 10.69 17.74
CA ALA A 31 7.80 10.91 18.40
C ALA A 31 7.63 12.36 18.88
N ALA A 32 8.70 13.03 19.29
CA ALA A 32 8.65 14.43 19.74
C ALA A 32 8.50 15.42 18.57
N GLU A 33 8.99 15.08 17.36
CA GLU A 33 8.86 15.95 16.18
C GLU A 33 7.46 15.87 15.52
N ILE A 34 6.76 14.72 15.63
CA ILE A 34 5.45 14.50 14.99
C ILE A 34 4.36 15.35 15.65
N ASP A 35 3.60 16.08 14.84
CA ASP A 35 2.36 16.73 15.26
C ASP A 35 1.25 15.68 15.43
N TRP A 36 1.11 15.18 16.66
CA TRP A 36 0.09 14.21 17.02
C TRP A 36 -1.32 14.80 17.07
N ASP A 37 -1.46 16.11 17.28
CA ASP A 37 -2.77 16.78 17.34
C ASP A 37 -3.36 16.97 15.95
N PHE A 38 -2.53 17.31 14.95
CA PHE A 38 -2.90 17.27 13.54
C PHE A 38 -3.39 15.87 13.13
N LEU A 39 -2.61 14.83 13.47
CA LEU A 39 -3.00 13.44 13.18
C LEU A 39 -4.27 13.04 13.94
N ALA A 40 -4.43 13.46 15.19
CA ALA A 40 -5.62 13.22 15.98
C ALA A 40 -6.86 13.91 15.38
N GLY A 41 -6.76 15.16 14.92
CA GLY A 41 -7.84 15.86 14.23
C GLY A 41 -8.28 15.13 12.95
N ARG A 42 -7.34 14.67 12.13
CA ARG A 42 -7.63 13.88 10.92
C ARG A 42 -8.25 12.52 11.24
N PHE A 43 -7.73 11.80 12.25
CA PHE A 43 -8.17 10.43 12.57
C PHE A 43 -9.44 10.38 13.44
N SER A 44 -9.71 11.41 14.25
CA SER A 44 -10.95 11.52 15.03
C SER A 44 -12.17 11.78 14.14
N SER A 45 -12.01 12.40 12.98
CA SER A 45 -13.09 12.67 12.01
C SER A 45 -13.87 11.42 11.58
N VAL A 46 -13.28 10.22 11.65
CA VAL A 46 -13.92 8.93 11.31
C VAL A 46 -14.41 8.14 12.52
N CYS A 47 -14.27 8.70 13.73
CA CYS A 47 -14.79 8.13 14.96
C CYS A 47 -16.27 8.50 15.12
N ARG A 48 -17.16 7.48 15.09
CA ARG A 48 -18.57 7.69 15.40
C ARG A 48 -18.75 7.79 16.91
N LEU A 49 -19.24 8.94 17.37
CA LEU A 49 -19.70 9.14 18.74
C LEU A 49 -21.03 8.39 18.92
N GLY A 50 -21.11 7.53 19.92
CA GLY A 50 -22.29 6.71 20.19
C GLY A 50 -22.12 5.76 21.39
N PRO A 51 -23.18 5.03 21.76
CA PRO A 51 -23.11 4.02 22.82
C PRO A 51 -22.30 2.80 22.35
N GLY A 52 -21.38 2.34 23.19
CA GLY A 52 -20.50 1.20 22.91
C GLY A 52 -19.08 1.39 23.45
N GLN A 53 -18.17 0.47 23.08
CA GLN A 53 -16.76 0.60 23.43
C GLN A 53 -16.16 1.86 22.77
N PRO A 54 -15.42 2.71 23.51
CA PRO A 54 -14.81 3.91 22.95
C PRO A 54 -13.78 3.57 21.86
N PRO A 55 -13.56 4.47 20.89
CA PRO A 55 -12.51 4.27 19.89
C PRO A 55 -11.13 4.29 20.53
N LEU A 56 -10.20 3.48 19.99
CA LEU A 56 -8.79 3.47 20.40
C LEU A 56 -8.17 4.88 20.25
N PRO A 57 -7.16 5.23 21.08
CA PRO A 57 -6.40 6.47 20.92
C PRO A 57 -5.86 6.64 19.50
N THR A 58 -6.00 7.84 18.95
CA THR A 58 -5.56 8.16 17.58
C THR A 58 -4.05 8.02 17.42
N ARG A 59 -3.27 8.49 18.41
CA ARG A 59 -1.80 8.32 18.46
C ARG A 59 -1.37 6.84 18.47
N LEU A 60 -2.09 5.97 19.17
CA LEU A 60 -1.82 4.51 19.16
C LEU A 60 -1.99 3.96 17.73
N VAL A 61 -3.11 4.26 17.07
CA VAL A 61 -3.42 3.76 15.72
C VAL A 61 -2.47 4.31 14.65
N ALA A 62 -2.21 5.63 14.68
CA ALA A 62 -1.25 6.28 13.79
C ALA A 62 0.16 5.71 13.99
N GLY A 63 0.61 5.60 15.25
CA GLY A 63 1.90 5.03 15.62
C GLY A 63 2.06 3.59 15.11
N LEU A 64 1.06 2.73 15.31
CA LEU A 64 1.05 1.35 14.82
C LEU A 64 1.16 1.28 13.29
N PHE A 65 0.47 2.15 12.54
CA PHE A 65 0.57 2.17 11.08
C PHE A 65 1.95 2.63 10.58
N ILE A 66 2.55 3.62 11.24
CA ILE A 66 3.93 4.07 10.95
C ILE A 66 4.92 2.93 11.22
N LEU A 67 4.90 2.38 12.44
CA LEU A 67 5.79 1.29 12.88
C LEU A 67 5.70 0.07 11.97
N LYS A 68 4.48 -0.33 11.58
CA LYS A 68 4.26 -1.45 10.67
C LYS A 68 5.01 -1.31 9.35
N HIS A 69 4.90 -0.15 8.70
CA HIS A 69 5.47 0.06 7.38
C HIS A 69 6.95 0.42 7.47
N MET A 70 7.39 1.15 8.49
CA MET A 70 8.81 1.41 8.79
C MET A 70 9.61 0.12 9.07
N HIS A 71 8.98 -0.93 9.60
CA HIS A 71 9.62 -2.20 9.95
C HIS A 71 9.15 -3.42 9.11
N ASN A 72 8.42 -3.21 8.01
CA ASN A 72 7.92 -4.25 7.09
C ASN A 72 7.02 -5.35 7.72
N LEU A 73 6.38 -5.06 8.87
CA LEU A 73 5.70 -6.08 9.68
C LEU A 73 4.31 -6.48 9.13
N SER A 74 3.84 -7.67 9.49
CA SER A 74 2.40 -8.01 9.40
C SER A 74 1.63 -7.32 10.54
N ASP A 75 0.30 -7.43 10.58
CA ASP A 75 -0.45 -6.88 11.73
C ASP A 75 -0.20 -7.70 13.00
N GLU A 76 -0.03 -9.02 12.85
CA GLU A 76 0.26 -9.97 13.93
C GLU A 76 1.64 -9.70 14.51
N ALA A 77 2.69 -9.73 13.68
CA ALA A 77 4.07 -9.49 14.09
C ALA A 77 4.30 -8.06 14.62
N LEU A 78 3.47 -7.09 14.22
CA LEU A 78 3.45 -5.77 14.84
C LEU A 78 2.90 -5.82 16.27
N CYS A 79 1.80 -6.54 16.49
CA CYS A 79 1.18 -6.67 17.81
C CYS A 79 2.13 -7.40 18.78
N ASP A 80 2.69 -8.53 18.35
CA ASP A 80 3.63 -9.32 19.15
C ASP A 80 4.84 -8.45 19.56
N ARG A 81 5.46 -7.75 18.59
CA ARG A 81 6.59 -6.85 18.82
C ARG A 81 6.25 -5.58 19.62
N TRP A 82 4.98 -5.15 19.64
CA TRP A 82 4.54 -3.99 20.42
C TRP A 82 4.48 -4.32 21.91
N VAL A 83 4.05 -5.54 22.27
CA VAL A 83 4.08 -6.03 23.66
C VAL A 83 5.52 -6.08 24.19
N GLU A 84 6.45 -6.60 23.39
CA GLU A 84 7.84 -6.79 23.80
C GLU A 84 8.69 -5.50 23.87
N ASN A 85 8.23 -4.38 23.30
CA ASN A 85 9.10 -3.23 23.00
C ASN A 85 8.61 -1.90 23.61
N PRO A 86 9.22 -1.40 24.71
CA PRO A 86 8.80 -0.15 25.36
C PRO A 86 8.91 1.08 24.44
N TYR A 87 9.85 1.09 23.47
CA TYR A 87 9.96 2.19 22.52
C TYR A 87 8.80 2.23 21.52
N PHE A 88 8.17 1.09 21.19
CA PHE A 88 6.99 1.05 20.33
C PHE A 88 5.75 1.55 21.09
N GLN A 89 5.63 1.15 22.37
CA GLN A 89 4.55 1.60 23.23
C GLN A 89 4.62 3.12 23.46
N TYR A 90 5.79 3.65 23.81
CA TYR A 90 6.01 5.11 23.93
C TYR A 90 5.72 5.88 22.63
N PHE A 91 6.15 5.35 21.47
CA PHE A 91 5.84 5.98 20.17
C PHE A 91 4.32 6.06 19.95
N CYS A 92 3.60 5.00 20.28
CA CYS A 92 2.13 4.93 20.31
C CYS A 92 1.46 5.76 21.45
N GLY A 93 2.23 6.38 22.33
CA GLY A 93 1.77 7.26 23.40
C GLY A 93 1.42 6.57 24.71
N GLU A 94 1.82 5.32 24.93
CA GLU A 94 1.72 4.73 26.26
C GLU A 94 2.66 5.45 27.24
N VAL A 95 2.16 5.70 28.44
CA VAL A 95 2.91 6.32 29.56
C VAL A 95 3.58 5.25 30.43
N VAL A 96 2.96 4.07 30.57
CA VAL A 96 3.45 2.95 31.37
C VAL A 96 3.57 1.70 30.49
N PHE A 97 4.57 0.85 30.76
CA PHE A 97 4.78 -0.37 29.99
C PHE A 97 3.63 -1.37 30.17
N ARG A 98 3.04 -1.81 29.06
CA ARG A 98 1.93 -2.77 28.99
C ARG A 98 2.46 -4.16 28.60
N HIS A 99 2.08 -5.17 29.38
CA HIS A 99 2.38 -6.58 29.09
C HIS A 99 1.33 -7.25 28.19
N ASP A 100 0.18 -6.59 27.99
CA ASP A 100 -0.95 -7.09 27.19
C ASP A 100 -1.35 -6.09 26.09
N LEU A 101 -1.98 -6.58 25.03
CA LEU A 101 -2.51 -5.76 23.94
C LEU A 101 -3.81 -5.06 24.36
N PRO A 102 -3.90 -3.71 24.32
CA PRO A 102 -5.13 -2.99 24.68
C PRO A 102 -6.22 -3.04 23.59
N PHE A 103 -6.03 -3.82 22.53
CA PHE A 103 -6.99 -3.95 21.42
C PHE A 103 -6.90 -5.32 20.74
N ASP A 104 -8.04 -5.79 20.20
CA ASP A 104 -8.05 -6.96 19.31
C ASP A 104 -7.37 -6.66 17.97
N ARG A 105 -6.63 -7.64 17.42
CA ARG A 105 -5.84 -7.54 16.18
C ARG A 105 -6.67 -7.11 14.98
N SER A 106 -7.96 -7.47 14.89
CA SER A 106 -8.85 -7.04 13.79
C SER A 106 -9.09 -5.53 13.75
N SER A 107 -8.86 -4.83 14.87
CA SER A 107 -9.07 -3.39 15.01
C SER A 107 -8.25 -2.59 14.00
N LEU A 108 -7.02 -3.02 13.68
CA LEU A 108 -6.18 -2.39 12.66
C LEU A 108 -6.83 -2.43 11.27
N THR A 109 -7.51 -3.53 10.93
CA THR A 109 -8.26 -3.65 9.67
C THR A 109 -9.52 -2.77 9.69
N ARG A 110 -10.26 -2.74 10.80
CA ARG A 110 -11.43 -1.86 11.00
C ARG A 110 -11.07 -0.38 10.97
N TRP A 111 -9.88 0.01 11.43
CA TRP A 111 -9.38 1.37 11.35
C TRP A 111 -8.98 1.77 9.93
N ARG A 112 -8.22 0.94 9.20
CA ARG A 112 -7.88 1.21 7.79
C ARG A 112 -9.12 1.39 6.91
N GLN A 113 -10.14 0.56 7.11
CA GLN A 113 -11.42 0.66 6.39
C GLN A 113 -12.19 1.94 6.69
N ARG A 114 -12.12 2.47 7.93
CA ARG A 114 -12.79 3.71 8.32
C ARG A 114 -12.05 4.97 7.86
N LEU A 115 -10.72 4.97 7.92
CA LEU A 115 -9.89 6.14 7.56
C LEU A 115 -9.82 6.36 6.04
N GLY A 116 -9.77 5.28 5.25
CA GLY A 116 -9.63 5.36 3.80
C GLY A 116 -8.33 6.04 3.33
N GLU A 117 -8.25 6.34 2.04
CA GLU A 117 -7.07 6.98 1.42
C GLU A 117 -6.84 8.40 1.97
N GLU A 118 -7.91 9.19 2.13
CA GLU A 118 -7.84 10.62 2.44
C GLU A 118 -7.30 10.94 3.85
N GLN A 119 -7.72 10.20 4.88
CA GLN A 119 -7.20 10.43 6.23
C GLN A 119 -5.83 9.78 6.44
N ILE A 120 -5.53 8.69 5.73
CA ILE A 120 -4.22 8.06 5.76
C ILE A 120 -3.16 8.90 5.05
N ALA A 121 -3.53 9.71 4.05
CA ALA A 121 -2.64 10.69 3.42
C ALA A 121 -2.08 11.72 4.42
N ALA A 122 -2.75 11.97 5.56
CA ALA A 122 -2.21 12.81 6.62
C ALA A 122 -0.90 12.28 7.22
N LEU A 123 -0.68 10.95 7.25
CA LEU A 123 0.60 10.38 7.68
C LEU A 123 1.74 10.71 6.71
N LEU A 124 1.45 10.74 5.41
CA LEU A 124 2.42 11.12 4.38
C LEU A 124 2.69 12.63 4.44
N GLN A 125 1.65 13.45 4.57
CA GLN A 125 1.74 14.89 4.77
C GLN A 125 2.59 15.24 6.01
N GLU A 126 2.33 14.60 7.15
CA GLU A 126 3.07 14.87 8.38
C GLU A 126 4.53 14.41 8.28
N SER A 127 4.81 13.31 7.58
CA SER A 127 6.21 12.91 7.31
C SER A 127 6.99 13.97 6.50
N LEU A 128 6.31 14.72 5.62
CA LEU A 128 6.93 15.82 4.85
C LEU A 128 7.01 17.12 5.68
N SER A 129 6.02 17.39 6.53
CA SER A 129 6.04 18.47 7.54
C SER A 129 7.26 18.33 8.46
N VAL A 130 7.44 17.16 9.09
CA VAL A 130 8.61 16.87 9.93
C VAL A 130 9.90 16.97 9.12
N ALA A 131 9.94 16.44 7.89
CA ALA A 131 11.12 16.56 7.04
C ALA A 131 11.49 18.02 6.75
N HIS A 132 10.50 18.91 6.59
CA HIS A 132 10.74 20.32 6.34
C HIS A 132 11.19 21.05 7.61
N ARG A 133 10.48 20.86 8.74
CA ARG A 133 10.80 21.44 10.05
C ARG A 133 12.21 21.05 10.53
N THR A 134 12.61 19.80 10.33
CA THR A 134 13.94 19.28 10.71
C THR A 134 15.04 19.55 9.67
N GLY A 135 14.77 20.30 8.60
CA GLY A 135 15.76 20.65 7.57
C GLY A 135 16.20 19.49 6.67
N ALA A 136 15.51 18.36 6.72
CA ALA A 136 15.76 17.19 5.88
C ALA A 136 15.40 17.44 4.40
N ILE A 137 14.37 18.25 4.14
CA ILE A 137 13.92 18.69 2.81
C ILE A 137 13.64 20.20 2.75
N GLU A 138 13.99 20.83 1.64
CA GLU A 138 13.78 22.26 1.41
C GLU A 138 12.69 22.50 0.36
N THR A 139 12.02 23.66 0.37
CA THR A 139 10.92 23.98 -0.56
C THR A 139 11.30 23.79 -2.04
N LYS A 140 12.56 24.09 -2.39
CA LYS A 140 13.14 23.89 -3.73
C LYS A 140 13.11 22.44 -4.23
N ASP A 141 13.01 21.48 -3.33
CA ASP A 141 12.95 20.04 -3.60
C ASP A 141 11.51 19.59 -3.86
N LEU A 142 10.52 20.26 -3.25
CA LEU A 142 9.09 20.08 -3.50
C LEU A 142 8.67 20.68 -4.86
N GLU A 143 9.24 21.81 -5.25
CA GLU A 143 9.00 22.45 -6.55
C GLU A 143 9.44 21.63 -7.78
N ARG A 144 10.30 20.61 -7.58
CA ARG A 144 10.97 19.87 -8.66
C ARG A 144 10.74 18.38 -8.48
N VAL A 145 9.76 17.86 -9.19
CA VAL A 145 9.19 16.54 -8.96
C VAL A 145 9.60 15.57 -10.07
N VAL A 146 9.90 14.33 -9.70
CA VAL A 146 9.96 13.16 -10.58
C VAL A 146 8.69 12.38 -10.34
N VAL A 147 7.97 12.03 -11.41
CA VAL A 147 6.82 11.14 -11.34
C VAL A 147 7.13 9.88 -12.12
N ASP A 148 6.93 8.72 -11.48
CA ASP A 148 7.02 7.42 -12.11
C ASP A 148 5.84 6.53 -11.69
N THR A 149 5.56 5.50 -12.47
CA THR A 149 4.49 4.53 -12.19
C THR A 149 5.01 3.11 -12.08
N THR A 150 4.78 2.52 -10.91
CA THR A 150 5.11 1.13 -10.60
C THR A 150 3.82 0.29 -10.51
N VAL A 151 3.96 -1.00 -10.19
CA VAL A 151 2.84 -1.91 -9.91
C VAL A 151 2.96 -2.41 -8.48
N GLN A 152 1.94 -2.16 -7.67
CA GLN A 152 1.75 -2.84 -6.40
C GLN A 152 1.06 -4.15 -6.70
N GLU A 153 1.80 -5.27 -6.67
CA GLU A 153 1.19 -6.58 -6.93
C GLU A 153 0.19 -6.90 -5.81
N LYS A 154 -0.92 -7.55 -6.15
CA LYS A 154 -1.85 -8.06 -5.14
C LYS A 154 -1.32 -9.40 -4.62
N ALA A 155 -1.59 -9.75 -3.37
CA ALA A 155 -1.23 -11.04 -2.76
C ALA A 155 -2.07 -12.21 -3.31
N ILE A 156 -2.03 -12.42 -4.63
CA ILE A 156 -2.71 -13.49 -5.35
C ILE A 156 -1.71 -14.56 -5.79
N ALA A 157 -2.19 -15.79 -5.99
CA ALA A 157 -1.43 -16.77 -6.75
C ALA A 157 -1.44 -16.41 -8.24
N HIS A 158 -0.36 -16.74 -8.97
CA HIS A 158 -0.27 -16.47 -10.41
C HIS A 158 -1.54 -16.92 -11.15
N PRO A 159 -2.21 -16.03 -11.90
CA PRO A 159 -3.45 -16.34 -12.57
C PRO A 159 -3.23 -17.35 -13.70
N SER A 160 -4.07 -18.38 -13.75
CA SER A 160 -4.20 -19.24 -14.93
C SER A 160 -5.66 -19.65 -15.08
N ASP A 161 -6.16 -19.70 -16.31
CA ASP A 161 -7.59 -19.94 -16.55
C ASP A 161 -8.03 -21.31 -15.98
N ALA A 162 -7.16 -22.33 -16.00
CA ALA A 162 -7.39 -23.62 -15.34
C ALA A 162 -7.54 -23.50 -13.81
N ARG A 163 -6.61 -22.78 -13.15
CA ARG A 163 -6.65 -22.59 -11.69
C ARG A 163 -7.84 -21.73 -11.29
N LEU A 164 -8.20 -20.73 -12.08
CA LEU A 164 -9.37 -19.88 -11.84
C LEU A 164 -10.68 -20.67 -11.98
N MET A 165 -10.85 -21.45 -13.05
CA MET A 165 -12.04 -22.31 -13.19
C MET A 165 -12.14 -23.34 -12.06
N HIS A 166 -11.03 -23.93 -11.64
CA HIS A 166 -10.99 -24.83 -10.48
C HIS A 166 -11.38 -24.13 -9.17
N ARG A 167 -10.79 -22.97 -8.87
CA ARG A 167 -11.15 -22.17 -7.69
C ARG A 167 -12.61 -21.68 -7.73
N ALA A 168 -13.19 -21.45 -8.91
CA ALA A 168 -14.61 -21.11 -9.06
C ALA A 168 -15.50 -22.30 -8.68
N ILE A 169 -15.17 -23.51 -9.15
CA ILE A 169 -15.84 -24.75 -8.78
C ILE A 169 -15.76 -24.97 -7.25
N GLU A 170 -14.57 -24.86 -6.65
CA GLU A 170 -14.39 -25.00 -5.19
C GLU A 170 -15.23 -23.98 -4.40
N LYS A 171 -15.19 -22.70 -4.78
CA LYS A 171 -15.95 -21.64 -4.09
C LYS A 171 -17.46 -21.83 -4.23
N LEU A 172 -17.96 -22.17 -5.42
CA LEU A 172 -19.39 -22.38 -5.65
C LEU A 172 -19.91 -23.58 -4.85
N VAL A 173 -19.18 -24.70 -4.84
CA VAL A 173 -19.54 -25.87 -4.00
C VAL A 173 -19.44 -25.54 -2.50
N GLY A 174 -18.45 -24.75 -2.08
CA GLY A 174 -18.32 -24.31 -0.69
C GLY A 174 -19.38 -23.29 -0.25
N LEU A 175 -19.95 -22.52 -1.17
CA LEU A 175 -21.12 -21.67 -0.89
C LEU A 175 -22.40 -22.53 -0.86
N ALA A 176 -22.63 -23.35 -1.88
CA ALA A 176 -23.70 -24.35 -1.93
C ALA A 176 -23.86 -25.16 -0.62
N LYS A 177 -22.76 -25.67 -0.06
CA LYS A 177 -22.79 -26.38 1.24
C LYS A 177 -23.17 -25.51 2.45
N ARG A 178 -22.82 -24.23 2.46
CA ARG A 178 -23.13 -23.32 3.58
C ARG A 178 -24.58 -22.84 3.53
N GLU A 179 -25.12 -22.73 2.32
CA GLU A 179 -26.49 -22.33 2.03
C GLU A 179 -27.46 -23.53 1.92
N SER A 180 -27.00 -24.74 2.27
CA SER A 180 -27.76 -26.01 2.17
C SER A 180 -28.32 -26.35 0.77
N VAL A 181 -27.74 -25.78 -0.29
CA VAL A 181 -28.11 -26.03 -1.69
C VAL A 181 -27.26 -27.17 -2.28
N GLU A 182 -27.72 -28.42 -2.28
CA GLU A 182 -27.29 -29.33 -3.37
C GLU A 182 -25.92 -30.03 -3.25
N LEU A 183 -25.26 -30.40 -4.35
CA LEU A 183 -25.53 -30.13 -5.78
C LEU A 183 -25.42 -31.43 -6.59
N ARG A 184 -26.19 -31.56 -7.69
CA ARG A 184 -26.34 -32.82 -8.46
C ARG A 184 -25.00 -33.52 -8.69
N GLN A 185 -23.95 -32.75 -8.93
CA GLN A 185 -22.58 -33.23 -8.81
C GLN A 185 -21.60 -32.08 -8.49
N SER A 186 -20.76 -32.26 -7.47
CA SER A 186 -19.78 -31.24 -7.04
C SER A 186 -18.55 -31.09 -7.95
N TYR A 187 -18.20 -32.14 -8.72
CA TYR A 187 -17.04 -32.21 -9.60
C TYR A 187 -15.64 -31.93 -8.99
N LEU A 188 -15.52 -31.67 -7.68
CA LEU A 188 -14.27 -31.25 -7.02
C LEU A 188 -13.06 -32.12 -7.37
N ARG A 189 -13.18 -33.44 -7.19
CA ARG A 189 -12.08 -34.41 -7.42
C ARG A 189 -11.59 -34.39 -8.87
N VAL A 190 -12.51 -34.39 -9.84
CA VAL A 190 -12.17 -34.39 -11.27
C VAL A 190 -11.67 -33.04 -11.76
N ALA A 191 -12.20 -31.93 -11.22
CA ALA A 191 -11.74 -30.59 -11.53
C ALA A 191 -10.31 -30.35 -11.01
N ARG A 192 -9.98 -30.83 -9.80
CA ARG A 192 -8.60 -30.78 -9.25
C ARG A 192 -7.61 -31.51 -10.16
N ARG A 193 -7.96 -32.73 -10.58
CA ARG A 193 -7.12 -33.52 -11.51
C ARG A 193 -6.93 -32.79 -12.84
N ALA A 194 -8.01 -32.32 -13.47
CA ALA A 194 -7.94 -31.60 -14.74
C ALA A 194 -7.05 -30.35 -14.66
N ALA A 195 -7.19 -29.54 -13.61
CA ALA A 195 -6.38 -28.33 -13.41
C ALA A 195 -4.87 -28.63 -13.26
N ILE A 196 -4.51 -29.71 -12.57
CA ILE A 196 -3.12 -30.20 -12.49
C ILE A 196 -2.63 -30.67 -13.86
N MET A 197 -3.45 -31.42 -14.60
CA MET A 197 -3.09 -31.94 -15.91
C MET A 197 -2.90 -30.82 -16.96
N VAL A 198 -3.67 -29.72 -16.91
CA VAL A 198 -3.40 -28.55 -17.77
C VAL A 198 -1.96 -28.04 -17.57
N GLY A 199 -1.51 -27.90 -16.32
CA GLY A 199 -0.15 -27.45 -15.99
C GLY A 199 0.91 -28.41 -16.53
N ARG A 200 0.76 -29.71 -16.24
CA ARG A 200 1.68 -30.77 -16.72
C ARG A 200 1.75 -30.82 -18.26
N TYR A 201 0.61 -30.79 -18.94
CA TYR A 201 0.58 -30.79 -20.41
C TYR A 201 1.14 -29.52 -21.02
N THR A 202 0.98 -28.36 -20.37
CA THR A 202 1.60 -27.10 -20.81
C THR A 202 3.12 -27.17 -20.69
N HIS A 203 3.64 -27.65 -19.56
CA HIS A 203 5.08 -27.84 -19.35
C HIS A 203 5.68 -28.87 -20.34
N ALA A 204 4.94 -29.92 -20.68
CA ALA A 204 5.37 -30.91 -21.68
C ALA A 204 5.10 -30.48 -23.15
N HIS A 205 4.73 -29.22 -23.41
CA HIS A 205 4.36 -28.69 -24.73
C HIS A 205 3.18 -29.42 -25.42
N GLN A 206 2.43 -30.25 -24.70
CA GLN A 206 1.28 -31.04 -25.18
C GLN A 206 -0.01 -30.20 -25.25
N PHE A 207 0.03 -29.05 -25.94
CA PHE A 207 -1.05 -28.06 -25.95
C PHE A 207 -2.41 -28.60 -26.40
N LYS A 208 -2.45 -29.59 -27.32
CA LYS A 208 -3.72 -30.27 -27.71
C LYS A 208 -4.40 -30.95 -26.52
N ARG A 209 -3.64 -31.59 -25.61
CA ARG A 209 -4.16 -32.21 -24.39
C ARG A 209 -4.53 -31.17 -23.33
N ALA A 210 -3.69 -30.15 -23.12
CA ALA A 210 -4.00 -29.03 -22.23
C ALA A 210 -5.33 -28.33 -22.58
N ARG A 211 -5.61 -28.10 -23.87
CA ARG A 211 -6.88 -27.52 -24.35
C ARG A 211 -8.09 -28.41 -24.08
N ARG A 212 -7.95 -29.75 -24.13
CA ARG A 212 -9.03 -30.69 -23.79
C ARG A 212 -9.39 -30.62 -22.30
N GLU A 213 -8.39 -30.59 -21.41
CA GLU A 213 -8.59 -30.43 -19.96
C GLU A 213 -9.19 -29.05 -19.61
N LEU A 214 -8.76 -27.97 -20.28
CA LEU A 214 -9.38 -26.65 -20.16
C LEU A 214 -10.85 -26.66 -20.59
N LYS A 215 -11.19 -27.31 -21.72
CA LYS A 215 -12.58 -27.48 -22.18
C LYS A 215 -13.39 -28.28 -21.16
N PHE A 216 -12.84 -29.35 -20.60
CA PHE A 216 -13.47 -30.15 -19.54
C PHE A 216 -13.81 -29.29 -18.32
N LEU A 217 -12.86 -28.51 -17.79
CA LEU A 217 -13.09 -27.56 -16.68
C LEU A 217 -14.20 -26.56 -17.00
N ARG A 218 -14.14 -25.91 -18.18
CA ARG A 218 -15.14 -24.94 -18.64
C ARG A 218 -16.54 -25.55 -18.72
N THR A 219 -16.66 -26.78 -19.18
CA THR A 219 -17.93 -27.53 -19.21
C THR A 219 -18.43 -27.87 -17.80
N ARG A 220 -17.56 -28.29 -16.87
CA ARG A 220 -17.98 -28.61 -15.49
C ARG A 220 -18.39 -27.38 -14.69
N LEU A 221 -17.64 -26.27 -14.80
CA LEU A 221 -18.05 -24.99 -14.22
C LEU A 221 -19.41 -24.53 -14.77
N GLY A 222 -19.63 -24.65 -16.09
CA GLY A 222 -20.92 -24.36 -16.72
C GLY A 222 -22.06 -25.33 -16.41
N ARG A 223 -21.80 -26.50 -15.81
CA ARG A 223 -22.83 -27.36 -15.22
C ARG A 223 -23.22 -26.85 -13.83
N ILE A 224 -22.23 -26.58 -12.97
CA ILE A 224 -22.48 -26.09 -11.60
C ILE A 224 -23.22 -24.76 -11.61
N ILE A 225 -22.81 -23.79 -12.45
CA ILE A 225 -23.50 -22.48 -12.56
C ILE A 225 -25.00 -22.66 -12.90
N ARG A 226 -25.33 -23.57 -13.82
CA ARG A 226 -26.74 -23.85 -14.20
C ARG A 226 -27.49 -24.68 -13.16
N ASP A 227 -26.80 -25.53 -12.41
CA ASP A 227 -27.42 -26.32 -11.35
C ASP A 227 -27.77 -25.45 -10.14
N ILE A 228 -26.87 -24.55 -9.75
CA ILE A 228 -27.12 -23.54 -8.71
C ILE A 228 -28.25 -22.60 -9.14
N ARG A 229 -28.17 -21.98 -10.34
CA ARG A 229 -29.21 -21.02 -10.78
C ARG A 229 -30.62 -21.61 -10.71
N ARG A 230 -30.85 -22.82 -11.21
CA ARG A 230 -32.15 -23.50 -11.15
C ARG A 230 -32.61 -23.93 -9.75
N LYS A 231 -31.72 -23.90 -8.74
CA LYS A 231 -32.04 -24.27 -7.34
C LYS A 231 -32.23 -23.08 -6.42
N ILE A 232 -31.81 -21.90 -6.85
CA ILE A 232 -32.05 -20.63 -6.14
C ILE A 232 -33.15 -19.78 -6.81
N GLU A 233 -33.54 -20.13 -8.04
CA GLU A 233 -34.58 -19.48 -8.83
C GLU A 233 -35.89 -19.37 -8.03
N GLY A 234 -36.30 -18.13 -7.74
CA GLY A 234 -37.48 -17.82 -6.94
C GLY A 234 -37.23 -17.64 -5.43
N ASP A 235 -35.99 -17.75 -4.96
CA ASP A 235 -35.57 -17.31 -3.61
C ASP A 235 -34.64 -16.09 -3.75
N PRO A 236 -35.17 -14.86 -3.58
CA PRO A 236 -34.37 -13.62 -3.69
C PRO A 236 -33.18 -13.58 -2.73
N ALA A 237 -33.31 -14.19 -1.55
CA ALA A 237 -32.26 -14.17 -0.54
C ALA A 237 -31.10 -15.11 -0.92
N LEU A 238 -31.37 -16.24 -1.57
CA LEU A 238 -30.33 -17.08 -2.18
C LEU A 238 -29.76 -16.45 -3.46
N GLU A 239 -30.59 -15.84 -4.31
CA GLU A 239 -30.14 -15.13 -5.52
C GLU A 239 -29.12 -14.03 -5.17
N ASP A 240 -29.41 -13.18 -4.18
CA ASP A 240 -28.49 -12.16 -3.67
C ASP A 240 -27.18 -12.77 -3.10
N ARG A 241 -27.28 -13.85 -2.31
CA ARG A 241 -26.10 -14.49 -1.70
C ARG A 241 -25.17 -15.15 -2.73
N PHE A 242 -25.73 -15.72 -3.81
CA PHE A 242 -24.95 -16.38 -4.85
C PHE A 242 -24.50 -15.45 -6.00
N GLY A 243 -25.26 -14.40 -6.32
CA GLY A 243 -25.07 -13.50 -7.47
C GLY A 243 -23.62 -13.07 -7.68
N PRO A 244 -22.96 -12.40 -6.70
CA PRO A 244 -21.59 -11.91 -6.85
C PRO A 244 -20.56 -12.99 -7.20
N LEU A 245 -20.74 -14.23 -6.71
CA LEU A 245 -19.85 -15.34 -7.01
C LEU A 245 -20.21 -16.01 -8.35
N LEU A 246 -21.49 -16.12 -8.67
CA LEU A 246 -21.97 -16.63 -9.97
C LEU A 246 -21.50 -15.75 -11.12
N ASP A 247 -21.52 -14.43 -10.97
CA ASP A 247 -21.08 -13.49 -12.01
C ASP A 247 -19.57 -13.56 -12.25
N LEU A 248 -18.77 -13.63 -11.19
CA LEU A 248 -17.33 -13.86 -11.30
C LEU A 248 -17.03 -15.22 -11.94
N ALA A 249 -17.76 -16.27 -11.55
CA ALA A 249 -17.63 -17.60 -12.15
C ALA A 249 -18.07 -17.62 -13.63
N HIS A 250 -19.09 -16.86 -14.00
CA HIS A 250 -19.56 -16.71 -15.37
C HIS A 250 -18.50 -16.00 -16.22
N ARG A 251 -17.95 -14.87 -15.73
CA ARG A 251 -16.84 -14.17 -16.39
C ARG A 251 -15.61 -15.07 -16.55
N VAL A 252 -15.20 -15.81 -15.52
CA VAL A 252 -14.09 -16.78 -15.60
C VAL A 252 -14.35 -17.93 -16.58
N ARG A 253 -15.59 -18.38 -16.73
CA ARG A 253 -15.96 -19.42 -17.70
C ARG A 253 -15.80 -18.93 -19.14
N HIS A 254 -16.20 -17.69 -19.42
CA HIS A 254 -16.26 -17.11 -20.76
C HIS A 254 -15.04 -16.27 -21.16
N GLN A 255 -14.13 -15.95 -20.24
CA GLN A 255 -12.92 -15.21 -20.57
C GLN A 255 -12.00 -15.97 -21.53
N GLU A 256 -11.36 -15.22 -22.43
CA GLU A 256 -10.51 -15.75 -23.49
C GLU A 256 -9.02 -15.47 -23.27
N GLN A 257 -8.18 -16.08 -24.11
CA GLN A 257 -6.76 -15.78 -24.17
C GLN A 257 -6.57 -14.49 -24.97
N ARG A 258 -5.84 -13.51 -24.42
CA ARG A 258 -5.63 -12.16 -24.99
C ARG A 258 -6.91 -11.31 -25.16
N GLN A 259 -7.98 -11.61 -24.42
CA GLN A 259 -9.17 -10.75 -24.34
C GLN A 259 -8.77 -9.30 -23.97
N ARG A 260 -9.24 -8.33 -24.76
CA ARG A 260 -9.19 -6.90 -24.40
C ARG A 260 -10.34 -6.58 -23.44
N GLY A 261 -10.12 -5.70 -22.47
CA GLY A 261 -11.12 -5.32 -21.47
C GLY A 261 -11.08 -6.17 -20.19
N PRO A 262 -12.20 -6.25 -19.43
CA PRO A 262 -12.20 -6.65 -18.01
C PRO A 262 -12.10 -8.18 -17.79
N LYS A 263 -10.89 -8.74 -17.93
CA LYS A 263 -10.55 -10.14 -17.57
C LYS A 263 -10.41 -10.31 -16.05
N VAL A 264 -10.81 -11.48 -15.51
CA VAL A 264 -10.66 -11.81 -14.08
C VAL A 264 -9.34 -12.54 -13.85
N TYR A 265 -8.49 -11.99 -12.98
CA TYR A 265 -7.22 -12.60 -12.55
C TYR A 265 -7.28 -13.24 -11.16
N SER A 266 -8.24 -12.86 -10.31
CA SER A 266 -8.47 -13.49 -9.00
C SER A 266 -9.95 -13.47 -8.61
N LEU A 267 -10.42 -14.58 -8.02
CA LEU A 267 -11.78 -14.71 -7.48
C LEU A 267 -11.95 -14.17 -6.05
N HIS A 268 -10.87 -13.71 -5.40
CA HIS A 268 -10.93 -13.05 -4.09
C HIS A 268 -10.49 -11.59 -4.13
N ALA A 269 -9.89 -11.18 -5.25
CA ALA A 269 -9.52 -9.80 -5.56
C ALA A 269 -9.85 -9.54 -7.04
N PRO A 270 -11.14 -9.42 -7.41
CA PRO A 270 -11.57 -9.20 -8.79
C PRO A 270 -11.17 -7.82 -9.35
N GLU A 271 -10.70 -6.91 -8.49
CA GLU A 271 -10.13 -5.61 -8.84
C GLU A 271 -8.72 -5.67 -9.44
N VAL A 272 -8.05 -6.83 -9.40
CA VAL A 272 -6.68 -6.99 -9.90
C VAL A 272 -6.61 -6.81 -11.42
N GLU A 273 -5.62 -6.04 -11.86
CA GLU A 273 -5.30 -5.77 -13.26
C GLU A 273 -4.01 -6.49 -13.68
N CYS A 274 -3.84 -6.69 -14.98
CA CYS A 274 -2.61 -7.20 -15.59
C CYS A 274 -1.90 -6.04 -16.28
N ILE A 275 -0.69 -5.70 -15.80
CA ILE A 275 0.03 -4.51 -16.23
C ILE A 275 1.38 -4.94 -16.82
N GLY A 276 1.60 -4.60 -18.09
CA GLY A 276 2.87 -4.82 -18.76
C GLY A 276 3.77 -3.59 -18.63
N LYS A 277 4.90 -3.73 -17.91
CA LYS A 277 5.94 -2.68 -17.75
C LYS A 277 7.24 -2.99 -18.50
N GLY A 278 7.18 -3.84 -19.52
CA GLY A 278 8.32 -4.10 -20.44
C GLY A 278 9.52 -4.85 -19.84
N LYS A 279 9.40 -5.42 -18.64
CA LYS A 279 10.48 -6.15 -17.97
C LYS A 279 10.74 -7.50 -18.65
N ALA A 280 11.98 -7.76 -19.05
CA ALA A 280 12.35 -8.96 -19.80
C ALA A 280 12.06 -10.29 -19.08
N ARG A 281 12.30 -10.38 -17.75
CA ARG A 281 12.09 -11.61 -16.96
C ARG A 281 10.63 -11.83 -16.53
N ALA A 282 9.86 -10.77 -16.39
CA ALA A 282 8.49 -10.79 -15.88
C ALA A 282 7.64 -9.78 -16.67
N PRO A 283 7.14 -10.14 -17.86
CA PRO A 283 6.51 -9.20 -18.79
C PRO A 283 5.18 -8.63 -18.27
N TYR A 284 4.56 -9.27 -17.28
CA TYR A 284 3.29 -8.87 -16.68
C TYR A 284 3.37 -8.94 -15.14
N GLU A 285 2.96 -7.86 -14.48
CA GLU A 285 2.72 -7.80 -13.04
C GLU A 285 1.20 -7.77 -12.78
N PHE A 286 0.73 -8.44 -11.72
CA PHE A 286 -0.70 -8.57 -11.40
C PHE A 286 -1.06 -7.82 -10.12
N GLY A 287 -1.76 -6.69 -10.24
CA GLY A 287 -2.10 -5.85 -9.10
C GLY A 287 -2.77 -4.55 -9.49
N CYS A 288 -2.35 -3.45 -8.88
CA CYS A 288 -2.80 -2.09 -9.18
C CYS A 288 -1.61 -1.22 -9.59
N LYS A 289 -1.81 -0.30 -10.54
CA LYS A 289 -0.78 0.70 -10.88
C LYS A 289 -0.67 1.70 -9.74
N VAL A 290 0.54 2.08 -9.36
CA VAL A 290 0.78 3.10 -8.33
C VAL A 290 1.69 4.17 -8.91
N SER A 291 1.27 5.43 -8.85
CA SER A 291 2.14 6.56 -9.14
C SER A 291 2.89 6.95 -7.88
N ILE A 292 4.20 7.13 -8.01
CA ILE A 292 5.11 7.60 -6.95
C ILE A 292 5.74 8.91 -7.43
N ALA A 293 5.73 9.92 -6.57
CA ALA A 293 6.40 11.20 -6.79
C ALA A 293 7.57 11.35 -5.81
N THR A 294 8.74 11.78 -6.29
CA THR A 294 9.95 12.04 -5.48
C THR A 294 10.61 13.35 -5.94
N PRO A 295 11.53 13.96 -5.16
CA PRO A 295 12.31 15.10 -5.64
C PRO A 295 13.20 14.75 -6.84
N ALA A 296 13.35 15.69 -7.77
CA ALA A 296 14.37 15.64 -8.84
C ALA A 296 15.77 16.06 -8.35
N THR A 297 15.83 16.61 -7.13
CA THR A 297 17.03 17.14 -6.47
C THR A 297 17.70 16.04 -5.62
N ALA A 298 18.32 16.39 -4.50
CA ALA A 298 18.66 15.45 -3.43
C ALA A 298 18.52 16.22 -2.12
N PRO A 299 17.43 16.01 -1.38
CA PRO A 299 17.29 16.51 -0.02
C PRO A 299 18.40 15.96 0.88
N LYS A 300 18.69 16.67 1.98
CA LYS A 300 19.75 16.29 2.93
C LYS A 300 19.41 14.98 3.65
N GLY A 301 18.14 14.78 4.02
CA GLY A 301 17.65 13.55 4.67
C GLY A 301 17.31 12.39 3.71
N GLY A 302 17.70 12.47 2.44
CA GLY A 302 17.46 11.41 1.45
C GLY A 302 16.30 11.68 0.49
N GLN A 303 15.98 10.68 -0.35
CA GLN A 303 14.97 10.80 -1.41
C GLN A 303 13.56 10.46 -0.90
N PHE A 304 12.92 11.41 -0.22
CA PHE A 304 11.54 11.27 0.26
C PHE A 304 10.53 11.00 -0.86
N VAL A 305 9.45 10.28 -0.52
CA VAL A 305 8.25 10.18 -1.36
C VAL A 305 7.35 11.37 -1.06
N LEU A 306 7.09 12.20 -2.08
CA LEU A 306 6.26 13.40 -1.95
C LEU A 306 4.76 13.08 -2.08
N HIS A 307 4.42 12.08 -2.89
CA HIS A 307 3.05 11.63 -3.10
C HIS A 307 3.04 10.19 -3.60
N ALA A 308 2.04 9.41 -3.19
CA ALA A 308 1.82 8.04 -3.65
C ALA A 308 0.32 7.79 -3.83
N LYS A 309 -0.08 7.30 -5.01
CA LYS A 309 -1.51 7.10 -5.34
C LYS A 309 -1.75 5.84 -6.15
N ALA A 310 -2.74 5.05 -5.74
CA ALA A 310 -3.18 3.87 -6.48
C ALA A 310 -4.16 4.26 -7.61
N LEU A 311 -3.98 3.64 -8.78
CA LEU A 311 -4.59 4.02 -10.04
C LEU A 311 -5.24 2.79 -10.69
N HIS A 312 -6.53 2.59 -10.41
CA HIS A 312 -7.36 1.55 -11.02
C HIS A 312 -7.83 1.92 -12.43
N GLY A 313 -8.16 0.91 -13.22
CA GLY A 313 -8.55 1.00 -14.63
C GLY A 313 -7.38 0.87 -15.62
N ASN A 314 -6.17 0.53 -15.14
CA ASN A 314 -4.91 0.55 -15.90
C ASN A 314 -4.77 1.79 -16.82
N PRO A 315 -4.89 3.01 -16.29
CA PRO A 315 -4.85 4.24 -17.11
C PRO A 315 -3.50 4.40 -17.79
N TYR A 316 -3.47 5.07 -18.94
CA TYR A 316 -2.20 5.44 -19.59
C TYR A 316 -1.41 6.41 -18.71
N ASP A 317 -0.10 6.17 -18.54
CA ASP A 317 0.75 6.89 -17.57
C ASP A 317 0.73 8.41 -17.83
N GLY A 318 0.74 8.85 -19.10
CA GLY A 318 0.59 10.27 -19.45
C GLY A 318 -0.74 10.92 -19.03
N HIS A 319 -1.82 10.16 -18.84
CA HIS A 319 -3.12 10.70 -18.41
C HIS A 319 -3.25 10.87 -16.89
N THR A 320 -2.36 10.26 -16.11
CA THR A 320 -2.40 10.28 -14.64
C THR A 320 -1.71 11.50 -14.05
N LEU A 321 -0.89 12.20 -14.87
CA LEU A 321 -0.01 13.27 -14.43
C LEU A 321 -0.77 14.48 -13.87
N GLY A 322 -1.86 14.91 -14.51
CA GLY A 322 -2.72 16.00 -14.03
C GLY A 322 -3.23 15.77 -12.60
N PRO A 323 -4.02 14.71 -12.35
CA PRO A 323 -4.52 14.38 -11.01
C PRO A 323 -3.39 14.21 -9.98
N VAL A 324 -2.32 13.47 -10.31
CA VAL A 324 -1.21 13.19 -9.38
C VAL A 324 -0.49 14.45 -8.93
N ILE A 325 -0.32 15.44 -9.81
CA ILE A 325 0.29 16.73 -9.46
C ILE A 325 -0.68 17.60 -8.67
N ALA A 326 -1.96 17.66 -9.03
CA ALA A 326 -2.96 18.42 -8.26
C ALA A 326 -3.10 17.90 -6.82
N ASP A 327 -3.09 16.57 -6.62
CA ASP A 327 -3.09 15.96 -5.28
C ASP A 327 -1.81 16.30 -4.50
N LEU A 328 -0.65 16.27 -5.15
CA LEU A 328 0.65 16.63 -4.56
C LEU A 328 0.72 18.10 -4.13
N GLU A 329 0.26 19.02 -4.99
CA GLU A 329 0.20 20.46 -4.71
C GLU A 329 -0.78 20.73 -3.55
N LYS A 330 -1.92 20.03 -3.50
CA LYS A 330 -2.87 20.09 -2.38
C LYS A 330 -2.28 19.55 -1.07
N LEU A 331 -1.51 18.47 -1.11
CA LEU A 331 -0.91 17.83 0.07
C LEU A 331 0.26 18.63 0.64
N THR A 332 1.09 19.22 -0.22
CA THR A 332 2.31 19.95 0.18
C THR A 332 2.12 21.46 0.32
N GLY A 333 1.08 22.04 -0.29
CA GLY A 333 0.90 23.49 -0.41
C GLY A 333 1.89 24.16 -1.38
N VAL A 334 2.72 23.40 -2.09
CA VAL A 334 3.78 23.93 -2.96
C VAL A 334 3.52 23.56 -4.43
N ALA A 335 3.50 24.58 -5.30
CA ALA A 335 3.30 24.38 -6.74
C ALA A 335 4.49 23.69 -7.41
N ALA A 336 4.22 22.67 -8.22
CA ALA A 336 5.23 21.96 -9.01
C ALA A 336 5.70 22.83 -10.18
N ARG A 337 6.90 23.39 -10.07
CA ARG A 337 7.50 24.23 -11.11
C ARG A 337 8.15 23.40 -12.22
N ARG A 338 8.67 22.21 -11.91
CA ARG A 338 9.27 21.29 -12.88
C ARG A 338 8.89 19.85 -12.56
N ILE A 339 8.42 19.15 -13.59
CA ILE A 339 7.90 17.78 -13.50
C ILE A 339 8.73 16.93 -14.47
N HIS A 340 9.35 15.85 -14.00
CA HIS A 340 10.21 14.97 -14.77
C HIS A 340 9.59 13.58 -14.89
N GLY A 341 9.44 13.08 -16.12
CA GLY A 341 8.81 11.79 -16.42
C GLY A 341 9.68 10.88 -17.28
N ASP A 342 9.38 9.58 -17.23
CA ASP A 342 9.93 8.59 -18.16
C ASP A 342 9.27 8.71 -19.57
N LYS A 343 9.59 7.80 -20.50
CA LYS A 343 8.98 7.80 -21.85
C LYS A 343 7.49 7.40 -21.85
N GLY A 344 7.00 6.74 -20.80
CA GLY A 344 5.58 6.42 -20.60
C GLY A 344 4.67 7.64 -20.49
N TYR A 345 5.21 8.81 -20.12
CA TYR A 345 4.46 10.09 -20.05
C TYR A 345 4.39 10.86 -21.37
N ARG A 346 4.84 10.29 -22.50
CA ARG A 346 4.80 10.96 -23.81
C ARG A 346 3.35 11.21 -24.25
N GLY A 347 3.02 12.46 -24.56
CA GLY A 347 1.63 12.82 -24.90
C GLY A 347 0.72 12.94 -23.69
N HIS A 348 1.27 13.33 -22.53
CA HIS A 348 0.49 13.64 -21.33
C HIS A 348 -0.60 14.70 -21.55
N ASN A 349 -1.63 14.64 -20.70
CA ASN A 349 -2.74 15.60 -20.69
C ASN A 349 -2.51 16.81 -19.77
N TYR A 350 -1.37 16.90 -19.08
CA TYR A 350 -1.07 18.03 -18.18
C TYR A 350 -1.13 19.39 -18.92
N PRO A 351 -1.87 20.40 -18.41
CA PRO A 351 -2.14 21.65 -19.15
C PRO A 351 -0.89 22.43 -19.55
N ASP A 352 0.02 22.66 -18.60
CA ASP A 352 1.27 23.40 -18.85
C ASP A 352 2.36 22.45 -19.33
N ARG A 353 2.44 22.30 -20.65
CA ARG A 353 3.42 21.44 -21.32
C ARG A 353 4.87 21.89 -21.15
N PHE A 354 5.14 23.12 -20.70
CA PHE A 354 6.51 23.62 -20.53
C PHE A 354 7.11 23.29 -19.16
N LYS A 355 6.27 22.89 -18.19
CA LYS A 355 6.72 22.34 -16.90
C LYS A 355 7.17 20.88 -16.97
N VAL A 356 6.75 20.12 -17.98
CA VAL A 356 6.96 18.67 -18.06
C VAL A 356 8.16 18.32 -18.96
N TRP A 357 9.10 17.54 -18.42
CA TRP A 357 10.34 17.14 -19.06
C TRP A 357 10.40 15.61 -19.18
N ILE A 358 10.36 15.11 -20.42
CA ILE A 358 10.36 13.68 -20.71
C ILE A 358 11.78 13.18 -20.98
N SER A 359 12.14 12.04 -20.40
CA SER A 359 13.45 11.40 -20.61
C SER A 359 13.83 11.24 -22.11
N GLY A 360 15.04 11.65 -22.46
CA GLY A 360 15.54 11.66 -23.84
C GLY A 360 15.19 12.92 -24.66
N GLN A 361 14.46 13.89 -24.09
CA GLN A 361 14.30 15.21 -24.72
C GLN A 361 15.65 15.94 -24.80
N VAL A 362 15.95 16.51 -25.98
CA VAL A 362 17.19 17.26 -26.24
C VAL A 362 16.91 18.76 -26.47
N ARG A 363 15.81 19.10 -27.14
CA ARG A 363 15.42 20.49 -27.45
C ARG A 363 14.97 21.24 -26.18
N ARG A 364 15.43 22.49 -26.04
CA ARG A 364 15.13 23.43 -24.94
C ARG A 364 15.60 22.97 -23.54
N VAL A 365 16.52 22.00 -23.45
CA VAL A 365 17.03 21.45 -22.18
C VAL A 365 18.33 22.14 -21.75
N THR A 366 18.27 22.91 -20.65
CA THR A 366 19.46 23.54 -20.03
C THR A 366 20.33 22.52 -19.29
N LYS A 367 21.57 22.90 -18.94
CA LYS A 367 22.51 22.03 -18.17
C LYS A 367 21.93 21.59 -16.82
N ALA A 368 21.14 22.45 -16.16
CA ALA A 368 20.45 22.15 -14.91
C ALA A 368 19.33 21.11 -15.11
N ILE A 369 18.45 21.32 -16.10
CA ILE A 369 17.37 20.37 -16.43
C ILE A 369 17.96 19.01 -16.84
N ARG A 370 19.05 18.99 -17.62
CA ARG A 370 19.77 17.74 -17.98
C ARG A 370 20.39 17.02 -16.77
N ARG A 371 20.65 17.71 -15.66
CA ARG A 371 21.08 17.07 -14.39
C ARG A 371 19.89 16.44 -13.67
N GLU A 372 18.78 17.16 -13.58
CA GLU A 372 17.51 16.68 -12.98
C GLU A 372 16.94 15.48 -13.75
N MET A 373 16.87 15.54 -15.08
CA MET A 373 16.43 14.43 -15.94
C MET A 373 17.28 13.15 -15.79
N ARG A 374 18.58 13.28 -15.48
CA ARG A 374 19.45 12.14 -15.14
C ARG A 374 19.20 11.63 -13.72
N ARG A 375 19.01 12.55 -12.77
CA ARG A 375 18.63 12.21 -11.39
C ARG A 375 17.25 11.58 -11.25
N ARG A 376 16.36 11.72 -12.25
CA ARG A 376 15.08 10.99 -12.35
C ARG A 376 15.20 9.50 -12.01
N ALA A 377 16.30 8.84 -12.40
CA ALA A 377 16.55 7.43 -12.09
C ALA A 377 16.62 7.12 -10.58
N ALA A 378 16.78 8.12 -9.69
CA ALA A 378 16.73 7.93 -8.24
C ALA A 378 15.35 7.49 -7.72
N VAL A 379 14.27 7.62 -8.51
CA VAL A 379 12.95 7.06 -8.16
C VAL A 379 12.95 5.52 -8.19
N GLU A 380 13.83 4.90 -8.98
CA GLU A 380 13.91 3.44 -9.15
C GLU A 380 14.34 2.72 -7.85
N PRO A 381 15.43 3.12 -7.14
CA PRO A 381 15.74 2.55 -5.83
C PRO A 381 14.71 2.92 -4.73
N VAL A 382 14.04 4.08 -4.81
CA VAL A 382 12.93 4.41 -3.89
C VAL A 382 11.78 3.43 -4.07
N ILE A 383 11.38 3.15 -5.31
CA ILE A 383 10.37 2.12 -5.64
C ILE A 383 10.85 0.72 -5.19
N GLY A 384 12.15 0.43 -5.28
CA GLY A 384 12.76 -0.77 -4.73
C GLY A 384 12.54 -0.92 -3.23
N HIS A 385 12.95 0.08 -2.44
CA HIS A 385 12.73 0.11 -0.98
C HIS A 385 11.25 0.05 -0.61
N LEU A 386 10.38 0.82 -1.28
CA LEU A 386 8.94 0.75 -1.06
C LEU A 386 8.40 -0.67 -1.25
N LYS A 387 8.83 -1.36 -2.31
CA LYS A 387 8.44 -2.75 -2.56
C LYS A 387 8.96 -3.67 -1.46
N ASP A 388 10.25 -3.61 -1.18
CA ASP A 388 10.95 -4.69 -0.48
C ASP A 388 10.97 -4.49 1.04
N ASP A 389 11.06 -3.25 1.51
CA ASP A 389 11.20 -2.88 2.93
C ASP A 389 9.91 -2.28 3.54
N HIS A 390 8.95 -1.83 2.71
CA HIS A 390 7.76 -1.09 3.18
C HIS A 390 6.42 -1.63 2.66
N ARG A 391 6.28 -2.95 2.53
CA ARG A 391 5.02 -3.66 2.20
C ARG A 391 4.40 -3.39 0.81
N MET A 392 5.04 -2.66 -0.11
CA MET A 392 4.44 -2.39 -1.44
C MET A 392 4.61 -3.54 -2.46
N ARG A 393 5.53 -4.50 -2.25
CA ARG A 393 5.76 -5.60 -3.23
C ARG A 393 4.51 -6.47 -3.38
N ARG A 394 3.83 -6.82 -2.28
CA ARG A 394 2.57 -7.58 -2.29
C ARG A 394 1.57 -6.97 -1.32
N ASN A 395 0.48 -6.42 -1.85
CA ASN A 395 -0.61 -5.91 -1.05
C ASN A 395 -1.52 -7.05 -0.56
N HIS A 396 -1.67 -7.15 0.76
CA HIS A 396 -2.57 -8.09 1.44
C HIS A 396 -3.94 -7.48 1.80
N LEU A 397 -4.13 -6.17 1.64
CA LEU A 397 -5.37 -5.48 1.96
C LEU A 397 -6.45 -5.73 0.88
N LYS A 398 -7.70 -5.93 1.32
CA LYS A 398 -8.85 -6.29 0.48
C LYS A 398 -9.37 -5.09 -0.32
N GLY A 399 -9.74 -5.32 -1.58
CA GLY A 399 -10.45 -4.33 -2.41
C GLY A 399 -9.57 -3.19 -2.91
N ARG A 400 -10.19 -2.27 -3.67
CA ARG A 400 -9.53 -1.08 -4.22
C ARG A 400 -9.04 -0.13 -3.14
N ASP A 401 -9.80 0.02 -2.06
CA ASP A 401 -9.44 0.90 -0.93
C ASP A 401 -8.27 0.33 -0.14
N GLY A 402 -8.14 -1.00 -0.10
CA GLY A 402 -6.93 -1.67 0.36
C GLY A 402 -5.72 -1.39 -0.53
N ASP A 403 -5.87 -1.26 -1.85
CA ASP A 403 -4.75 -0.90 -2.74
C ASP A 403 -4.29 0.55 -2.52
N ARG A 404 -5.24 1.48 -2.44
CA ARG A 404 -5.01 2.90 -2.11
C ARG A 404 -4.29 3.06 -0.78
N THR A 405 -4.86 2.47 0.27
CA THR A 405 -4.33 2.49 1.64
C THR A 405 -2.90 1.97 1.70
N ASN A 406 -2.60 0.82 1.08
CA ASN A 406 -1.26 0.22 1.15
C ASN A 406 -0.19 1.08 0.45
N ALA A 407 -0.54 1.75 -0.67
CA ALA A 407 0.39 2.62 -1.39
C ALA A 407 0.80 3.84 -0.56
N VAL A 408 -0.18 4.51 0.08
CA VAL A 408 0.09 5.68 0.95
C VAL A 408 0.83 5.28 2.21
N LEU A 409 0.46 4.16 2.85
CA LEU A 409 1.13 3.68 4.06
C LEU A 409 2.58 3.23 3.80
N ALA A 410 2.85 2.60 2.65
CA ALA A 410 4.21 2.26 2.24
C ALA A 410 5.09 3.52 2.09
N ALA A 411 4.55 4.55 1.44
CA ALA A 411 5.23 5.84 1.29
C ALA A 411 5.50 6.54 2.62
N ALA A 412 4.49 6.59 3.51
CA ALA A 412 4.67 7.16 4.85
C ALA A 412 5.71 6.38 5.68
N GLY A 413 5.63 5.04 5.70
CA GLY A 413 6.60 4.21 6.43
C GLY A 413 8.04 4.35 5.92
N TYR A 414 8.23 4.50 4.61
CA TYR A 414 9.52 4.82 4.00
C TYR A 414 10.02 6.20 4.45
N ASN A 415 9.18 7.23 4.39
CA ASN A 415 9.56 8.59 4.83
C ASN A 415 9.91 8.63 6.32
N PHE A 416 9.13 7.99 7.21
CA PHE A 416 9.47 7.89 8.63
C PHE A 416 10.75 7.09 8.88
N SER A 417 11.08 6.12 8.02
CA SER A 417 12.37 5.41 8.05
C SER A 417 13.56 6.34 7.73
N LEU A 418 13.39 7.25 6.76
CA LEU A 418 14.37 8.29 6.44
C LEU A 418 14.50 9.31 7.57
N LEU A 419 13.39 9.81 8.11
CA LEU A 419 13.38 10.74 9.24
C LEU A 419 14.11 10.18 10.47
N ARG A 420 13.88 8.90 10.80
CA ARG A 420 14.58 8.22 11.90
C ARG A 420 16.10 8.20 11.68
N ARG A 421 16.56 7.98 10.45
CA ARG A 421 18.00 8.03 10.08
C ARG A 421 18.53 9.47 10.17
N TRP A 422 17.85 10.43 9.57
CA TRP A 422 18.19 11.85 9.61
C TRP A 422 18.34 12.38 11.04
N LEU A 423 17.39 12.10 11.92
CA LEU A 423 17.46 12.50 13.34
C LEU A 423 18.60 11.82 14.10
N THR A 424 19.05 10.64 13.67
CA THR A 424 20.23 9.96 14.22
C THR A 424 21.51 10.67 13.75
N GLU A 425 21.65 10.91 12.45
CA GLU A 425 22.80 11.59 11.85
C GLU A 425 22.96 13.03 12.37
N LEU A 426 21.85 13.77 12.50
CA LEU A 426 21.80 15.10 13.07
C LEU A 426 22.23 15.10 14.55
N LEU A 427 21.82 14.09 15.34
CA LEU A 427 22.28 13.96 16.73
C LEU A 427 23.80 13.72 16.80
N CYS A 428 24.31 12.79 15.99
CA CYS A 428 25.74 12.48 15.94
C CYS A 428 26.57 13.71 15.51
N GLY A 429 26.08 14.47 14.52
CA GLY A 429 26.71 15.73 14.09
C GLY A 429 26.77 16.78 15.19
N LEU A 430 25.66 17.02 15.91
CA LEU A 430 25.62 17.96 17.03
C LEU A 430 26.52 17.54 18.19
N LEU A 431 26.50 16.26 18.57
CA LEU A 431 27.39 15.71 19.60
C LEU A 431 28.86 15.84 19.22
N TRP A 432 29.21 15.60 17.95
CA TRP A 432 30.58 15.74 17.46
C TRP A 432 31.07 17.20 17.45
N ILE A 433 30.20 18.14 17.09
CA ILE A 433 30.48 19.58 17.20
C ILE A 433 30.70 19.98 18.66
N LEU A 434 29.84 19.53 19.57
CA LEU A 434 29.97 19.79 21.01
C LEU A 434 31.28 19.22 21.57
N CYS A 435 31.60 17.96 21.27
CA CYS A 435 32.86 17.34 21.69
C CYS A 435 34.07 18.10 21.14
N ARG A 436 34.04 18.57 19.88
CA ARG A 436 35.09 19.41 19.31
C ARG A 436 35.25 20.74 20.03
N HIS A 437 34.14 21.40 20.39
CA HIS A 437 34.20 22.67 21.11
C HIS A 437 34.75 22.50 22.54
N LEU A 438 34.37 21.42 23.23
CA LEU A 438 34.88 21.07 24.57
C LEU A 438 36.33 20.55 24.56
N SER A 439 36.82 20.08 23.41
CA SER A 439 38.20 19.58 23.24
C SER A 439 39.17 20.64 22.69
N GLN A 440 38.73 21.88 22.48
CA GLN A 440 39.64 22.99 22.26
C GLN A 440 40.26 23.38 23.61
N PRO A 441 41.59 23.30 23.79
CA PRO A 441 42.21 23.81 25.00
C PRO A 441 41.97 25.32 25.08
N HIS A 442 41.55 25.81 26.25
CA HIS A 442 41.64 27.23 26.56
C HIS A 442 43.11 27.64 26.54
N LEU A 443 43.56 28.20 25.41
CA LEU A 443 44.77 29.01 25.34
C LEU A 443 44.49 30.30 26.11
N ALA A 444 44.87 30.29 27.39
CA ALA A 444 44.97 31.44 28.27
C ALA A 444 46.41 31.99 28.22
#